data_AF-A0A8C8RZ43-F1
#
_entry.id   AF-A0A8C8RZ43-F1
#
_cell.length_a   1.000
_cell.length_b   1.000
_cell.length_c   1.000
_cell.angle_alpha   90.00
_cell.angle_beta   90.00
_cell.angle_gamma   90.00
#
_symmetry.space_group_name_H-M   'P 1'
#
loop_
_entity.id
_entity.type
_entity.pdbx_description
1 polymer ?
#
loop_
_entity_poly.entity_id
_entity_poly.type
_entity_poly.pdbx_seq_one_letter_code
_entity_poly.pdbx_strand_id
1 'polypeptide(L)'
;MRSIWVLRQWLPRQPLGREQQATLKVLIANGLETTALEAELQSFLIPLSLPCSHALSTLTVETEMFEKYYNKMEPKDLVSHLLPDIHGSSLELGQTRVRRKSKSRAATDRFIGLTVEQKNDLAQRELDETKEEIQQTKEDSERIIQTYQAVMEEADIRWTDIKKAMCSFNKDIIQTISKKKGSVIAAEKVLRYLEEKNHHRDATKEKLRLKNDSLKVQKKKLQLQLKQKEEMGEALHEVDFQQLKIENAQFLEKIDERNQDLLQLKLTAGNTLQILNAYKVSQAPGTCVLLSLLQNATAASTRLMKDISQRKELLEKMERETILVEEERAKAESVNKQLQKQLSDYRVPGVLKYVHQKMAMQDLENNIKIWERKVEIAEVQ
;
A
#
# COMPACT_ATOMS: atom_id res chain seq x y z
N MET A 1 -18.28 10.15 -39.66
CA MET A 1 -19.63 10.46 -39.13
C MET A 1 -19.93 9.89 -37.73
N ARG A 2 -19.29 8.81 -37.27
CA ARG A 2 -19.46 8.32 -35.88
C ARG A 2 -18.78 9.18 -34.80
N SER A 3 -17.79 9.99 -35.17
CA SER A 3 -16.99 10.81 -34.25
C SER A 3 -17.70 12.07 -33.73
N ILE A 4 -18.69 12.59 -34.48
CA ILE A 4 -19.45 13.81 -34.11
C ILE A 4 -20.46 13.53 -33.00
N TRP A 5 -20.93 12.29 -32.88
CA TRP A 5 -21.93 11.91 -31.88
C TRP A 5 -21.34 11.71 -30.48
N VAL A 6 -20.10 11.26 -30.38
CA VAL A 6 -19.42 11.02 -29.09
C VAL A 6 -19.04 12.34 -28.41
N LEU A 7 -18.61 13.34 -29.18
CA LEU A 7 -18.30 14.68 -28.68
C LEU A 7 -19.54 15.46 -28.19
N ARG A 8 -20.73 15.12 -28.68
CA ARG A 8 -21.99 15.76 -28.26
C ARG A 8 -22.52 15.25 -26.91
N GLN A 9 -21.99 14.12 -26.42
CA GLN A 9 -22.37 13.52 -25.13
C GLN A 9 -21.52 14.02 -23.96
N TRP A 10 -20.34 14.62 -24.22
CA TRP A 10 -19.38 15.02 -23.19
C TRP A 10 -19.38 16.52 -22.85
N LEU A 11 -20.10 17.35 -23.60
CA LEU A 11 -20.19 18.79 -23.30
C LEU A 11 -21.49 19.09 -22.53
N PRO A 12 -21.42 19.75 -21.36
CA PRO A 12 -22.60 20.31 -20.71
C PRO A 12 -23.30 21.26 -21.67
N ARG A 13 -24.64 21.21 -21.75
CA ARG A 13 -25.46 22.11 -22.57
C ARG A 13 -25.34 23.55 -22.08
N GLN A 14 -24.26 24.24 -22.42
CA GLN A 14 -24.18 25.70 -22.37
C GLN A 14 -24.13 26.25 -23.79
N PRO A 15 -24.83 27.37 -24.08
CA PRO A 15 -24.79 27.98 -25.39
C PRO A 15 -23.40 28.62 -25.61
N LEU A 16 -22.52 27.93 -26.35
CA LEU A 16 -21.23 28.51 -26.76
C LEU A 16 -21.47 29.80 -27.55
N GLY A 17 -20.74 30.86 -27.18
CA GLY A 17 -20.79 32.17 -27.82
C GLY A 17 -20.37 32.13 -29.30
N ARG A 18 -20.81 33.12 -30.09
CA ARG A 18 -20.61 33.16 -31.55
C ARG A 18 -19.14 33.05 -31.98
N GLU A 19 -18.21 33.57 -31.20
CA GLU A 19 -16.77 33.44 -31.46
C GLU A 19 -16.26 32.01 -31.29
N GLN A 20 -16.69 31.31 -30.23
CA GLN A 20 -16.29 29.92 -29.98
C GLN A 20 -16.85 28.96 -31.05
N GLN A 21 -18.03 29.28 -31.61
CA GLN A 21 -18.59 28.55 -32.75
C GLN A 21 -17.82 28.80 -34.06
N ALA A 22 -17.19 29.97 -34.22
CA ALA A 22 -16.37 30.28 -35.38
C ALA A 22 -15.02 29.55 -35.34
N THR A 23 -14.36 29.51 -34.18
CA THR A 23 -13.10 28.77 -33.99
C THR A 23 -13.28 27.25 -34.15
N LEU A 24 -14.38 26.70 -33.61
CA LEU A 24 -14.71 25.27 -33.81
C LEU A 24 -14.94 24.92 -35.29
N LYS A 25 -15.54 25.83 -36.07
CA LYS A 25 -15.72 25.62 -37.53
C LYS A 25 -14.39 25.62 -38.29
N VAL A 26 -13.47 26.50 -37.92
CA VAL A 26 -12.12 26.57 -38.54
C VAL A 26 -11.30 25.33 -38.19
N LEU A 27 -11.38 24.86 -36.94
CA LEU A 27 -10.69 23.65 -36.47
C LEU A 27 -11.20 22.37 -37.13
N ILE A 28 -12.52 22.25 -37.36
CA ILE A 28 -13.11 21.13 -38.10
C ILE A 28 -12.75 21.17 -39.59
N ALA A 29 -12.61 22.36 -40.19
CA ALA A 29 -12.24 22.52 -41.59
C ALA A 29 -10.78 22.14 -41.90
N ASN A 30 -9.88 22.22 -40.90
CA ASN A 30 -8.45 21.96 -41.07
C ASN A 30 -8.02 20.51 -40.83
N GLY A 31 -8.95 19.59 -40.61
CA GLY A 31 -8.67 18.14 -40.61
C GLY A 31 -7.65 17.65 -39.55
N LEU A 32 -7.50 18.39 -38.44
CA LEU A 32 -6.62 17.98 -37.34
C LEU A 32 -7.18 16.73 -36.64
N GLU A 33 -6.32 15.73 -36.47
CA GLU A 33 -6.64 14.48 -35.79
C GLU A 33 -7.16 14.75 -34.36
N THR A 34 -8.12 13.94 -33.92
CA THR A 34 -8.89 14.11 -32.68
C THR A 34 -8.03 14.30 -31.43
N THR A 35 -6.80 13.79 -31.45
CA THR A 35 -5.82 13.88 -30.36
C THR A 35 -5.19 15.28 -30.23
N ALA A 36 -5.00 16.01 -31.33
CA ALA A 36 -4.48 17.38 -31.30
C ALA A 36 -5.54 18.38 -30.82
N LEU A 37 -6.80 18.17 -31.21
CA LEU A 37 -7.94 18.96 -30.73
C LEU A 37 -8.21 18.73 -29.24
N GLU A 38 -8.08 17.50 -28.74
CA GLU A 38 -8.18 17.20 -27.30
C GLU A 38 -7.06 17.85 -26.49
N ALA A 39 -5.82 17.84 -27.00
CA ALA A 39 -4.68 18.46 -26.33
C ALA A 39 -4.80 20.00 -26.27
N GLU A 40 -5.22 20.66 -27.35
CA GLU A 40 -5.46 22.11 -27.35
C GLU A 40 -6.66 22.49 -26.46
N LEU A 41 -7.77 21.73 -26.52
CA LEU A 41 -8.92 21.96 -25.65
C LEU A 41 -8.56 21.79 -24.17
N GLN A 42 -7.75 20.78 -23.81
CA GLN A 42 -7.22 20.63 -22.44
C GLN A 42 -6.33 21.82 -22.05
N SER A 43 -5.45 22.28 -22.95
CA SER A 43 -4.57 23.42 -22.66
C SER A 43 -5.32 24.74 -22.43
N PHE A 44 -6.49 24.91 -23.03
CA PHE A 44 -7.35 26.09 -22.83
C PHE A 44 -8.33 25.93 -21.66
N LEU A 45 -8.83 24.72 -21.38
CA LEU A 45 -9.77 24.47 -20.28
C LEU A 45 -9.11 24.44 -18.90
N ILE A 46 -7.86 23.98 -18.79
CA ILE A 46 -7.14 23.88 -17.50
C ILE A 46 -6.86 25.27 -16.88
N PRO A 47 -6.41 26.29 -17.63
CA PRO A 47 -6.20 27.63 -17.08
C PRO A 47 -7.50 28.40 -16.80
N LEU A 48 -8.65 27.97 -17.36
CA LEU A 48 -9.96 28.57 -17.10
C LEU A 48 -10.71 27.87 -15.95
N SER A 49 -10.45 26.58 -15.73
CA SER A 49 -11.06 25.82 -14.63
C SER A 49 -10.46 26.17 -13.28
N LEU A 50 -9.15 26.46 -13.21
CA LEU A 50 -8.46 26.82 -11.96
C LEU A 50 -8.96 28.15 -11.35
N PRO A 51 -9.03 29.27 -12.10
CA PRO A 51 -9.54 30.53 -11.60
C PRO A 51 -11.03 30.47 -11.31
N CYS A 52 -11.80 29.71 -12.11
CA CYS A 52 -13.22 29.50 -11.87
C CYS A 52 -13.45 28.67 -10.60
N SER A 53 -12.62 27.65 -10.33
CA SER A 53 -12.66 26.88 -9.09
C SER A 53 -12.29 27.73 -7.87
N HIS A 54 -11.31 28.62 -7.99
CA HIS A 54 -10.92 29.52 -6.91
C HIS A 54 -11.98 30.60 -6.66
N ALA A 55 -12.55 31.17 -7.71
CA ALA A 55 -13.66 32.13 -7.61
C ALA A 55 -14.91 31.48 -6.99
N LEU A 56 -15.25 30.25 -7.40
CA LEU A 56 -16.32 29.46 -6.79
C LEU A 56 -16.03 29.18 -5.32
N SER A 57 -14.80 28.76 -4.98
CA SER A 57 -14.39 28.53 -3.59
C SER A 57 -14.43 29.79 -2.73
N THR A 58 -14.14 30.95 -3.32
CA THR A 58 -14.19 32.24 -2.62
C THR A 58 -15.65 32.66 -2.39
N LEU A 59 -16.49 32.50 -3.42
CA LEU A 59 -17.94 32.76 -3.33
C LEU A 59 -18.62 31.83 -2.33
N THR A 60 -18.22 30.55 -2.24
CA THR A 60 -18.79 29.62 -1.25
C THR A 60 -18.47 30.04 0.17
N VAL A 61 -17.21 30.42 0.45
CA VAL A 61 -16.81 30.93 1.77
C VAL A 61 -17.54 32.24 2.09
N GLU A 62 -17.70 33.12 1.12
CA GLU A 62 -18.43 34.37 1.27
C GLU A 62 -19.93 34.10 1.57
N THR A 63 -20.56 33.15 0.86
CA THR A 63 -21.95 32.75 1.14
C THR A 63 -22.11 32.09 2.50
N GLU A 64 -21.17 31.27 2.95
CA GLU A 64 -21.17 30.67 4.29
C GLU A 64 -21.04 31.73 5.39
N MET A 65 -20.18 32.73 5.17
CA MET A 65 -20.04 33.88 6.07
C MET A 65 -21.34 34.70 6.14
N PHE A 66 -21.99 34.94 5.01
CA PHE A 66 -23.28 35.61 4.97
C PHE A 66 -24.39 34.79 5.63
N GLU A 67 -24.41 33.47 5.45
CA GLU A 67 -25.39 32.58 6.07
C GLU A 67 -25.20 32.51 7.59
N LYS A 68 -23.95 32.42 8.08
CA LYS A 68 -23.62 32.55 9.52
C LYS A 68 -24.08 33.90 10.08
N TYR A 69 -23.83 35.01 9.38
CA TYR A 69 -24.27 36.33 9.79
C TYR A 69 -25.80 36.47 9.80
N TYR A 70 -26.47 35.97 8.77
CA TYR A 70 -27.93 35.97 8.66
C TYR A 70 -28.59 35.17 9.79
N ASN A 71 -28.05 33.98 10.09
CA ASN A 71 -28.53 33.12 11.18
C ASN A 71 -28.29 33.73 12.58
N LYS A 72 -27.25 34.57 12.75
CA LYS A 72 -27.00 35.34 13.99
C LYS A 72 -28.01 36.51 14.15
N MET A 73 -28.64 36.99 13.08
CA MET A 73 -29.58 38.13 13.09
C MET A 73 -31.05 37.72 13.24
N GLU A 74 -31.40 36.43 13.12
CA GLU A 74 -32.76 35.94 13.30
C GLU A 74 -33.10 35.78 14.81
N PRO A 75 -34.09 36.51 15.36
CA PRO A 75 -34.45 36.40 16.77
C PRO A 75 -35.13 35.06 17.05
N LYS A 76 -34.42 34.11 17.68
CA LYS A 76 -34.99 32.80 18.07
C LYS A 76 -35.86 32.83 19.34
N ASP A 77 -36.00 33.98 19.99
CA ASP A 77 -36.77 34.11 21.22
C ASP A 77 -38.18 34.63 20.96
N LEU A 78 -39.13 33.78 20.54
CA LEU A 78 -40.55 34.05 20.83
C LEU A 78 -41.52 32.85 20.74
N VAL A 79 -41.10 31.62 20.42
CA VAL A 79 -42.07 30.52 20.12
C VAL A 79 -42.10 29.36 21.14
N SER A 80 -41.21 29.28 22.13
CA SER A 80 -41.11 28.07 22.97
C SER A 80 -41.69 28.13 24.39
N HIS A 81 -42.36 29.22 24.81
CA HIS A 81 -42.93 29.33 26.17
C HIS A 81 -44.42 29.68 26.19
N LEU A 82 -45.28 28.80 25.68
CA LEU A 82 -46.72 28.83 25.98
C LEU A 82 -47.30 27.42 26.17
N LEU A 83 -46.90 26.75 27.25
CA LEU A 83 -47.74 25.78 27.96
C LEU A 83 -47.38 25.79 29.44
N PRO A 84 -48.30 26.21 30.33
CA PRO A 84 -48.26 25.82 31.74
C PRO A 84 -49.46 24.92 32.07
N ASP A 85 -49.16 23.68 32.44
CA ASP A 85 -49.94 22.96 33.45
C ASP A 85 -49.59 23.56 34.82
N ILE A 86 -50.61 23.76 35.67
CA ILE A 86 -50.64 23.58 37.14
C ILE A 86 -51.71 24.50 37.78
N HIS A 87 -52.58 23.84 38.56
CA HIS A 87 -53.61 24.38 39.45
C HIS A 87 -53.11 25.42 40.49
N GLY A 88 -54.01 26.35 40.88
CA GLY A 88 -54.12 26.79 42.29
C GLY A 88 -54.10 28.29 42.61
N SER A 89 -55.27 28.94 42.54
CA SER A 89 -55.85 29.97 43.46
C SER A 89 -55.01 31.16 44.00
N SER A 90 -55.47 32.39 43.73
CA SER A 90 -56.09 33.32 44.73
C SER A 90 -55.65 34.80 44.67
N LEU A 91 -56.66 35.69 44.68
CA LEU A 91 -56.72 37.14 45.01
C LEU A 91 -56.06 38.15 44.04
N GLU A 92 -56.84 38.85 43.22
CA GLU A 92 -57.61 40.10 43.47
C GLU A 92 -56.76 41.36 43.70
N LEU A 93 -56.84 42.35 42.78
CA LEU A 93 -57.57 43.63 42.98
C LEU A 93 -57.25 44.62 41.82
N GLY A 94 -58.25 45.39 41.38
CA GLY A 94 -58.02 46.74 40.86
C GLY A 94 -58.41 47.02 39.40
N GLN A 95 -59.64 47.48 39.21
CA GLN A 95 -60.25 47.98 37.98
C GLN A 95 -59.58 49.27 37.44
N THR A 96 -59.59 49.48 36.11
CA THR A 96 -60.28 50.61 35.45
C THR A 96 -60.12 50.56 33.93
N ARG A 97 -61.24 50.73 33.21
CA ARG A 97 -61.32 50.92 31.75
C ARG A 97 -60.91 52.36 31.39
N VAL A 98 -60.40 52.57 30.17
CA VAL A 98 -60.95 53.49 29.13
C VAL A 98 -59.88 53.90 28.08
N ARG A 99 -60.15 53.49 26.82
CA ARG A 99 -60.07 54.26 25.55
C ARG A 99 -58.73 54.51 24.83
N ARG A 100 -58.70 53.93 23.62
CA ARG A 100 -57.84 54.21 22.46
C ARG A 100 -57.63 55.71 22.20
N LYS A 101 -56.37 56.13 21.99
CA LYS A 101 -56.01 57.24 21.09
C LYS A 101 -54.60 57.07 20.53
N SER A 102 -54.53 56.92 19.22
CA SER A 102 -53.31 56.98 18.42
C SER A 102 -52.69 58.38 18.50
N LYS A 103 -51.38 58.47 18.75
CA LYS A 103 -50.59 59.66 18.42
C LYS A 103 -49.19 59.24 17.98
N SER A 104 -48.83 59.76 16.81
CA SER A 104 -47.66 59.41 16.03
C SER A 104 -46.48 60.35 16.30
N ARG A 105 -45.30 59.85 15.90
CA ARG A 105 -44.04 60.54 15.57
C ARG A 105 -43.19 61.06 16.74
N ALA A 106 -42.06 60.39 16.98
CA ALA A 106 -40.70 60.91 16.73
C ALA A 106 -39.66 60.01 17.43
N ALA A 107 -39.35 58.86 16.84
CA ALA A 107 -38.14 58.13 17.20
C ALA A 107 -37.01 58.70 16.34
N THR A 108 -36.32 59.71 16.87
CA THR A 108 -34.94 59.96 16.43
C THR A 108 -34.16 58.70 16.70
N ASP A 109 -33.63 58.12 15.64
CA ASP A 109 -32.73 56.99 15.57
C ASP A 109 -31.46 57.27 16.41
N ARG A 110 -31.60 57.19 17.73
CA ARG A 110 -30.45 57.07 18.63
C ARG A 110 -30.03 55.63 18.52
N PHE A 111 -29.07 55.33 17.66
CA PHE A 111 -28.27 54.13 17.80
C PHE A 111 -27.69 54.14 19.23
N ILE A 112 -28.30 53.35 20.12
CA ILE A 112 -27.78 53.09 21.45
C ILE A 112 -26.51 52.27 21.20
N GLY A 113 -25.36 52.94 21.25
CA GLY A 113 -24.07 52.26 21.14
C GLY A 113 -23.90 51.26 22.28
N LEU A 114 -23.38 50.08 21.98
CA LEU A 114 -23.08 49.06 22.98
C LEU A 114 -22.15 49.63 24.06
N THR A 115 -22.45 49.29 25.32
CA THR A 115 -21.59 49.67 26.46
C THR A 115 -20.23 48.98 26.34
N VAL A 116 -19.21 49.53 27.03
CA VAL A 116 -17.85 48.95 27.01
C VAL A 116 -17.86 47.50 27.51
N GLU A 117 -18.72 47.20 28.49
CA GLU A 117 -18.92 45.85 29.03
C GLU A 117 -19.52 44.91 27.97
N GLN A 118 -20.58 45.32 27.27
CA GLN A 118 -21.16 44.55 26.16
C GLN A 118 -20.17 44.32 25.00
N LYS A 119 -19.28 45.28 24.74
CA LYS A 119 -18.21 45.14 23.75
C LYS A 119 -17.15 44.14 24.20
N ASN A 120 -16.83 44.09 25.49
CA ASN A 120 -15.88 43.15 26.07
C ASN A 120 -16.47 41.73 26.05
N ASP A 121 -17.74 41.57 26.42
CA ASP A 121 -18.45 40.29 26.33
C ASP A 121 -18.51 39.76 24.90
N LEU A 122 -18.77 40.65 23.93
CA LEU A 122 -18.75 40.29 22.51
C LEU A 122 -17.35 39.88 22.06
N ALA A 123 -16.31 40.65 22.43
CA ALA A 123 -14.92 40.32 22.11
C ALA A 123 -14.48 38.99 22.73
N GLN A 124 -14.88 38.71 23.96
CA GLN A 124 -14.59 37.45 24.64
C GLN A 124 -15.30 36.27 23.98
N ARG A 125 -16.58 36.44 23.59
CA ARG A 125 -17.33 35.40 22.88
C ARG A 125 -16.72 35.10 21.51
N GLU A 126 -16.38 36.12 20.72
CA GLU A 126 -15.72 35.93 19.43
C GLU A 126 -14.32 35.30 19.59
N LEU A 127 -13.61 35.61 20.67
CA LEU A 127 -12.33 34.98 21.00
C LEU A 127 -12.50 33.49 21.35
N ASP A 128 -13.55 33.12 22.07
CA ASP A 128 -13.82 31.72 22.40
C ASP A 128 -14.38 30.94 21.19
N GLU A 129 -15.23 31.55 20.37
CA GLU A 129 -15.68 31.00 19.07
C GLU A 129 -14.48 30.72 18.14
N THR A 130 -13.56 31.69 17.98
CA THR A 130 -12.36 31.49 17.14
C THR A 130 -11.41 30.44 17.69
N LYS A 131 -11.27 30.31 19.02
CA LYS A 131 -10.50 29.20 19.62
C LYS A 131 -11.12 27.85 19.32
N GLU A 132 -12.44 27.73 19.42
CA GLU A 132 -13.16 26.50 19.09
C GLU A 132 -13.01 26.15 17.61
N GLU A 133 -13.16 27.13 16.71
CA GLU A 133 -12.93 26.95 15.27
C GLU A 133 -11.48 26.51 14.97
N ILE A 134 -10.47 27.09 15.63
CA ILE A 134 -9.07 26.67 15.52
C ILE A 134 -8.89 25.23 16.00
N GLN A 135 -9.49 24.87 17.13
CA GLN A 135 -9.35 23.53 17.70
C GLN A 135 -10.02 22.48 16.81
N GLN A 136 -11.22 22.77 16.30
CA GLN A 136 -11.92 21.91 15.35
C GLN A 136 -11.12 21.72 14.07
N THR A 137 -10.57 22.81 13.50
CA THR A 137 -9.72 22.75 12.30
C THR A 137 -8.47 21.89 12.54
N LYS A 138 -7.86 21.97 13.72
CA LYS A 138 -6.71 21.13 14.09
C LYS A 138 -7.09 19.66 14.17
N GLU A 139 -8.18 19.33 14.83
CA GLU A 139 -8.66 17.94 14.95
C GLU A 139 -8.99 17.34 13.58
N ASP A 140 -9.66 18.11 12.71
CA ASP A 140 -9.97 17.68 11.35
C ASP A 140 -8.70 17.48 10.52
N SER A 141 -7.74 18.41 10.63
CA SER A 141 -6.43 18.27 9.98
C SER A 141 -5.68 17.03 10.46
N GLU A 142 -5.71 16.74 11.76
CA GLU A 142 -5.07 15.55 12.34
C GLU A 142 -5.73 14.25 11.87
N ARG A 143 -7.07 14.20 11.82
CA ARG A 143 -7.82 13.06 11.26
C ARG A 143 -7.44 12.81 9.81
N ILE A 144 -7.29 13.87 9.02
CA ILE A 144 -6.88 13.81 7.61
C ILE A 144 -5.45 13.27 7.50
N ILE A 145 -4.52 13.78 8.31
CA ILE A 145 -3.12 13.31 8.33
C ILE A 145 -3.05 11.83 8.68
N GLN A 146 -3.76 11.40 9.74
CA GLN A 146 -3.81 9.99 10.14
C GLN A 146 -4.38 9.10 9.03
N THR A 147 -5.40 9.57 8.32
CA THR A 147 -5.98 8.87 7.17
C THR A 147 -4.96 8.73 6.04
N TYR A 148 -4.25 9.80 5.68
CA TYR A 148 -3.22 9.75 4.65
C TYR A 148 -2.04 8.85 5.04
N GLN A 149 -1.61 8.88 6.30
CA GLN A 149 -0.59 7.97 6.82
C GLN A 149 -1.03 6.50 6.67
N ALA A 150 -2.25 6.16 7.07
CA ALA A 150 -2.79 4.81 6.92
C ALA A 150 -2.86 4.36 5.44
N VAL A 151 -3.26 5.27 4.53
CA VAL A 151 -3.30 4.99 3.08
C VAL A 151 -1.89 4.79 2.51
N MET A 152 -0.92 5.59 2.93
CA MET A 152 0.48 5.44 2.51
C MET A 152 1.07 4.11 2.98
N GLU A 153 0.89 3.76 4.25
CA GLU A 153 1.36 2.47 4.78
C GLU A 153 0.70 1.29 4.07
N GLU A 154 -0.60 1.37 3.78
CA GLU A 154 -1.30 0.34 2.99
C GLU A 154 -0.72 0.24 1.57
N ALA A 155 -0.44 1.37 0.92
CA ALA A 155 0.15 1.40 -0.42
C ALA A 155 1.55 0.78 -0.43
N ASP A 156 2.38 1.07 0.58
CA ASP A 156 3.72 0.48 0.72
C ASP A 156 3.66 -1.03 0.92
N ILE A 157 2.75 -1.51 1.79
CA ILE A 157 2.53 -2.95 1.99
C ILE A 157 2.12 -3.60 0.66
N ARG A 158 1.11 -3.05 -0.03
CA ARG A 158 0.64 -3.54 -1.32
C ARG A 158 1.75 -3.55 -2.36
N TRP A 159 2.58 -2.51 -2.41
CA TRP A 159 3.71 -2.43 -3.33
C TRP A 159 4.72 -3.56 -3.09
N THR A 160 5.10 -3.80 -1.83
CA THR A 160 6.02 -4.90 -1.51
C THR A 160 5.42 -6.26 -1.86
N ASP A 161 4.13 -6.46 -1.65
CA ASP A 161 3.44 -7.72 -1.98
C ASP A 161 3.33 -7.93 -3.49
N ILE A 162 3.02 -6.89 -4.27
CA ILE A 162 3.04 -6.95 -5.74
C ILE A 162 4.45 -7.31 -6.23
N LYS A 163 5.49 -6.67 -5.68
CA LYS A 163 6.88 -6.96 -6.07
C LYS A 163 7.26 -8.40 -5.76
N LYS A 164 6.88 -8.93 -4.59
CA LYS A 164 7.08 -10.35 -4.24
C LYS A 164 6.29 -11.27 -5.17
N ALA A 165 5.03 -10.95 -5.45
CA ALA A 165 4.17 -11.73 -6.34
C ALA A 165 4.75 -11.80 -7.76
N MET A 166 5.22 -10.68 -8.30
CA MET A 166 5.89 -10.60 -9.60
C MET A 166 7.18 -11.43 -9.62
N CYS A 167 8.02 -11.31 -8.60
CA CYS A 167 9.22 -12.13 -8.47
C CYS A 167 8.91 -13.63 -8.39
N SER A 168 7.90 -14.03 -7.61
CA SER A 168 7.49 -15.44 -7.52
C SER A 168 6.92 -15.94 -8.85
N PHE A 169 6.09 -15.16 -9.53
CA PHE A 169 5.52 -15.53 -10.81
C PHE A 169 6.60 -15.71 -11.89
N ASN A 170 7.57 -14.79 -11.96
CA ASN A 170 8.67 -14.88 -12.92
C ASN A 170 9.51 -16.16 -12.69
N LYS A 171 9.79 -16.51 -11.44
CA LYS A 171 10.55 -17.73 -11.09
C LYS A 171 9.73 -19.01 -11.34
N ASP A 172 8.53 -19.08 -10.77
CA ASP A 172 7.76 -20.32 -10.71
C ASP A 172 7.08 -20.63 -12.05
N ILE A 173 6.70 -19.60 -12.81
CA ILE A 173 5.93 -19.72 -14.05
C ILE A 173 6.81 -19.42 -15.26
N ILE A 174 7.30 -18.19 -15.41
CA ILE A 174 7.99 -17.78 -16.65
C ILE A 174 9.26 -18.60 -16.90
N GLN A 175 10.16 -18.66 -15.91
CA GLN A 175 11.42 -19.40 -16.04
C GLN A 175 11.19 -20.91 -16.18
N THR A 176 10.14 -21.44 -15.57
CA THR A 176 9.85 -22.87 -15.61
C THR A 176 9.17 -23.31 -16.90
N ILE A 177 8.31 -22.47 -17.49
CA ILE A 177 7.67 -22.71 -18.79
C ILE A 177 8.71 -22.57 -19.90
N SER A 178 9.62 -21.59 -19.81
CA SER A 178 10.71 -21.42 -20.78
C SER A 178 11.58 -22.68 -20.94
N LYS A 179 11.79 -23.44 -19.86
CA LYS A 179 12.57 -24.68 -19.86
C LYS A 179 11.83 -25.92 -20.41
N LYS A 180 10.50 -25.93 -20.45
CA LYS A 180 9.71 -27.10 -20.87
C LYS A 180 8.80 -26.74 -22.06
N LYS A 181 9.19 -27.15 -23.27
CA LYS A 181 8.40 -26.94 -24.49
C LYS A 181 7.09 -27.75 -24.44
N GLY A 182 5.96 -27.06 -24.27
CA GLY A 182 4.61 -27.63 -24.39
C GLY A 182 3.51 -26.67 -23.91
N SER A 183 2.63 -26.24 -24.82
CA SER A 183 1.59 -25.22 -24.54
C SER A 183 0.56 -25.66 -23.49
N VAL A 184 0.23 -26.95 -23.44
CA VAL A 184 -0.74 -27.51 -22.48
C VAL A 184 -0.16 -27.50 -21.05
N ILE A 185 1.13 -27.86 -20.92
CA ILE A 185 1.86 -27.85 -19.63
C ILE A 185 2.02 -26.41 -19.10
N ALA A 186 2.17 -25.44 -20.00
CA ALA A 186 2.24 -24.03 -19.65
C ALA A 186 0.92 -23.52 -19.06
N ALA A 187 -0.21 -23.78 -19.72
CA ALA A 187 -1.53 -23.37 -19.25
C ALA A 187 -1.89 -24.01 -17.90
N GLU A 188 -1.64 -25.32 -17.75
CA GLU A 188 -1.93 -26.04 -16.50
C GLU A 188 -1.13 -25.52 -15.30
N LYS A 189 0.11 -25.08 -15.52
CA LYS A 189 0.93 -24.46 -14.47
C LYS A 189 0.41 -23.10 -14.04
N VAL A 190 0.00 -22.27 -15.01
CA VAL A 190 -0.60 -20.96 -14.71
C VAL A 190 -1.88 -21.15 -13.91
N LEU A 191 -2.73 -22.12 -14.30
CA LEU A 191 -3.97 -22.43 -13.59
C LEU A 191 -3.70 -22.84 -12.13
N ARG A 192 -2.80 -23.80 -11.90
CA ARG A 192 -2.41 -24.23 -10.55
C ARG A 192 -1.83 -23.09 -9.71
N TYR A 193 -1.03 -22.21 -10.31
CA TYR A 193 -0.51 -21.04 -9.61
C TYR A 193 -1.63 -20.10 -9.18
N LEU A 194 -2.61 -19.84 -10.06
CA LEU A 194 -3.76 -18.99 -9.72
C LEU A 194 -4.62 -19.61 -8.61
N GLU A 195 -4.87 -20.91 -8.65
CA GLU A 195 -5.58 -21.65 -7.61
C GLU A 195 -4.87 -21.56 -6.25
N GLU A 196 -3.55 -21.82 -6.22
CA GLU A 196 -2.74 -21.72 -5.01
C GLU A 196 -2.75 -20.28 -4.45
N LYS A 197 -2.63 -19.26 -5.31
CA LYS A 197 -2.70 -17.86 -4.88
C LYS A 197 -4.09 -17.47 -4.38
N ASN A 198 -5.16 -18.00 -4.95
CA ASN A 198 -6.51 -17.78 -4.45
C ASN A 198 -6.69 -18.42 -3.06
N HIS A 199 -6.26 -19.66 -2.88
CA HIS A 199 -6.27 -20.30 -1.55
C HIS A 199 -5.47 -19.52 -0.51
N HIS A 200 -4.29 -19.02 -0.87
CA HIS A 200 -3.49 -18.18 0.02
C HIS A 200 -4.20 -16.86 0.41
N ARG A 201 -4.86 -16.23 -0.57
CA ARG A 201 -5.66 -15.01 -0.33
C ARG A 201 -6.84 -15.29 0.59
N ASP A 202 -7.56 -16.39 0.40
CA ASP A 202 -8.68 -16.79 1.25
C ASP A 202 -8.23 -17.09 2.69
N ALA A 203 -7.12 -17.80 2.85
CA ALA A 203 -6.52 -18.04 4.17
C ALA A 203 -6.12 -16.73 4.87
N THR A 204 -5.55 -15.78 4.12
CA THR A 204 -5.18 -14.46 4.65
C THR A 204 -6.41 -13.64 5.02
N LYS A 205 -7.46 -13.69 4.20
CA LYS A 205 -8.76 -13.05 4.46
C LYS A 205 -9.37 -13.56 5.76
N GLU A 206 -9.43 -14.87 5.96
CA GLU A 206 -9.98 -15.44 7.19
C GLU A 206 -9.13 -15.07 8.41
N LYS A 207 -7.79 -15.11 8.29
CA LYS A 207 -6.89 -14.65 9.34
C LYS A 207 -7.13 -13.18 9.73
N LEU A 208 -7.32 -12.30 8.74
CA LEU A 208 -7.61 -10.88 8.99
C LEU A 208 -9.01 -10.69 9.59
N ARG A 209 -10.00 -11.46 9.16
CA ARG A 209 -11.36 -11.45 9.73
C ARG A 209 -11.34 -11.80 11.21
N LEU A 210 -10.70 -12.90 11.58
CA LEU A 210 -10.56 -13.33 12.98
C LEU A 210 -9.82 -12.30 13.83
N LYS A 211 -8.76 -11.69 13.30
CA LYS A 211 -8.05 -10.58 13.98
C LYS A 211 -8.95 -9.36 14.17
N ASN A 212 -9.73 -8.99 13.16
CA ASN A 212 -10.66 -7.85 13.24
C ASN A 212 -11.72 -8.08 14.31
N ASP A 213 -12.30 -9.28 14.36
CA ASP A 213 -13.29 -9.66 15.38
C ASP A 213 -12.67 -9.63 16.79
N SER A 214 -11.45 -10.15 16.95
CA SER A 214 -10.71 -10.08 18.22
C SER A 214 -10.45 -8.64 18.67
N LEU A 215 -9.97 -7.78 17.76
CA LEU A 215 -9.73 -6.36 18.06
C LEU A 215 -11.02 -5.60 18.37
N LYS A 216 -12.13 -5.91 17.70
CA LYS A 216 -13.45 -5.34 18.03
C LYS A 216 -13.88 -5.70 19.45
N VAL A 217 -13.69 -6.95 19.87
CA VAL A 217 -13.98 -7.37 21.25
C VAL A 217 -13.08 -6.65 22.24
N GLN A 218 -11.78 -6.53 21.96
CA GLN A 218 -10.84 -5.80 22.82
C GLN A 218 -11.20 -4.31 22.94
N LYS A 219 -11.54 -3.65 21.83
CA LYS A 219 -12.02 -2.27 21.82
C LYS A 219 -13.26 -2.10 22.71
N LYS A 220 -14.27 -2.95 22.54
CA LYS A 220 -15.49 -2.91 23.37
C LYS A 220 -15.17 -3.09 24.85
N LYS A 221 -14.26 -4.01 25.18
CA LYS A 221 -13.81 -4.23 26.57
C LYS A 221 -13.15 -2.99 27.15
N LEU A 222 -12.23 -2.36 26.40
CA LEU A 222 -11.54 -1.14 26.85
C LEU A 222 -12.51 0.04 26.99
N GLN A 223 -13.45 0.21 26.05
CA GLN A 223 -14.48 1.23 26.13
C GLN A 223 -15.37 1.03 27.37
N LEU A 224 -15.75 -0.20 27.68
CA LEU A 224 -16.51 -0.50 28.89
C LEU A 224 -15.70 -0.19 30.15
N GLN A 225 -14.41 -0.53 30.18
CA GLN A 225 -13.52 -0.20 31.30
C GLN A 225 -13.37 1.31 31.49
N LEU A 226 -13.27 2.08 30.41
CA LEU A 226 -13.20 3.54 30.47
C LEU A 226 -14.49 4.11 31.07
N LYS A 227 -15.65 3.67 30.56
CA LYS A 227 -16.96 4.09 31.07
C LYS A 227 -17.14 3.74 32.55
N GLN A 228 -16.74 2.54 32.96
CA GLN A 228 -16.75 2.14 34.37
C GLN A 228 -15.83 3.00 35.24
N LYS A 229 -14.69 3.47 34.71
CA LYS A 229 -13.78 4.37 35.43
C LYS A 229 -14.34 5.78 35.55
N GLU A 230 -15.01 6.28 34.52
CA GLU A 230 -15.72 7.57 34.53
C GLU A 230 -16.88 7.54 35.53
N GLU A 231 -17.71 6.49 35.52
CA GLU A 231 -18.82 6.29 36.45
C GLU A 231 -18.34 5.98 37.90
N MET A 232 -17.22 5.25 38.07
CA MET A 232 -16.57 5.08 39.39
C MET A 232 -16.06 6.40 39.98
N GLY A 233 -15.73 7.39 39.14
CA GLY A 233 -15.24 8.69 39.59
C GLY A 233 -16.31 9.51 40.32
N GLU A 234 -17.59 9.25 40.08
CA GLU A 234 -18.72 9.98 40.65
C GLU A 234 -19.34 9.32 41.90
N ALA A 235 -19.01 8.06 42.21
CA ALA A 235 -19.74 7.28 43.21
C ALA A 235 -18.88 6.30 44.05
N LEU A 236 -17.69 6.69 44.53
CA LEU A 236 -16.88 5.77 45.35
C LEU A 236 -16.87 6.13 46.84
N HIS A 237 -17.46 5.27 47.67
CA HIS A 237 -17.10 5.13 49.07
C HIS A 237 -16.00 4.06 49.21
N GLU A 238 -15.01 4.28 50.07
CA GLU A 238 -13.87 3.36 50.31
C GLU A 238 -14.33 1.92 50.61
N VAL A 239 -15.51 1.75 51.20
CA VAL A 239 -16.11 0.45 51.53
C VAL A 239 -16.42 -0.38 50.28
N ASP A 240 -16.95 0.25 49.22
CA ASP A 240 -17.24 -0.44 47.94
C ASP A 240 -15.95 -0.91 47.26
N PHE A 241 -14.88 -0.12 47.39
CA PHE A 241 -13.57 -0.47 46.84
C PHE A 241 -12.95 -1.68 47.56
N GLN A 242 -13.08 -1.74 48.88
CA GLN A 242 -12.63 -2.89 49.66
C GLN A 242 -13.48 -4.13 49.38
N GLN A 243 -14.81 -3.99 49.23
CA GLN A 243 -15.68 -5.09 48.84
C GLN A 243 -15.32 -5.64 47.45
N LEU A 244 -15.10 -4.77 46.46
CA LEU A 244 -14.73 -5.19 45.11
C LEU A 244 -13.37 -5.90 45.06
N LYS A 245 -12.42 -5.51 45.92
CA LYS A 245 -11.14 -6.22 46.09
C LYS A 245 -11.34 -7.63 46.67
N ILE A 246 -12.20 -7.76 47.67
CA ILE A 246 -12.52 -9.06 48.28
C ILE A 246 -13.20 -9.97 47.25
N GLU A 247 -14.19 -9.46 46.51
CA GLU A 247 -14.88 -10.23 45.46
C GLU A 247 -13.92 -10.65 44.33
N ASN A 248 -13.04 -9.75 43.88
CA ASN A 248 -12.01 -10.10 42.89
C ASN A 248 -11.07 -11.20 43.39
N ALA A 249 -10.63 -11.13 44.64
CA ALA A 249 -9.78 -12.16 45.23
C ALA A 249 -10.50 -13.52 45.24
N GLN A 250 -11.78 -13.55 45.63
CA GLN A 250 -12.61 -14.76 45.64
C GLN A 250 -12.85 -15.33 44.22
N PHE A 251 -13.06 -14.47 43.21
CA PHE A 251 -13.21 -14.93 41.84
C PHE A 251 -11.91 -15.48 41.26
N LEU A 252 -10.77 -14.86 41.56
CA LEU A 252 -9.46 -15.38 41.17
C LEU A 252 -9.21 -16.76 41.76
N GLU A 253 -9.49 -16.95 43.05
CA GLU A 253 -9.35 -18.25 43.71
C GLU A 253 -10.25 -19.32 43.06
N LYS A 254 -11.52 -18.98 42.77
CA LYS A 254 -12.42 -19.89 42.03
C LYS A 254 -11.94 -20.22 40.63
N ILE A 255 -11.35 -19.25 39.91
CA ILE A 255 -10.77 -19.48 38.58
C ILE A 255 -9.59 -20.44 38.69
N ASP A 256 -8.71 -20.25 39.67
CA ASP A 256 -7.57 -21.13 39.90
C ASP A 256 -8.00 -22.55 40.28
N GLU A 257 -9.01 -22.72 41.13
CA GLU A 257 -9.60 -24.03 41.41
C GLU A 257 -10.12 -24.69 40.12
N ARG A 258 -10.93 -23.98 39.31
CA ARG A 258 -11.46 -24.56 38.06
C ARG A 258 -10.35 -24.88 37.05
N ASN A 259 -9.27 -24.10 37.04
CA ASN A 259 -8.10 -24.38 36.21
C ASN A 259 -7.35 -25.62 36.67
N GLN A 260 -7.23 -25.82 37.99
CA GLN A 260 -6.67 -27.04 38.57
C GLN A 260 -7.54 -28.26 38.24
N ASP A 261 -8.86 -28.15 38.38
CA ASP A 261 -9.83 -29.18 37.99
C ASP A 261 -9.68 -29.54 36.49
N LEU A 262 -9.59 -28.52 35.63
CA LEU A 262 -9.38 -28.70 34.19
C LEU A 262 -8.05 -29.41 33.88
N LEU A 263 -6.98 -29.05 34.60
CA LEU A 263 -5.67 -29.69 34.45
C LEU A 263 -5.75 -31.17 34.87
N GLN A 264 -6.39 -31.48 36.00
CA GLN A 264 -6.61 -32.86 36.42
C GLN A 264 -7.44 -33.65 35.42
N LEU A 265 -8.49 -33.05 34.87
CA LEU A 265 -9.33 -33.69 33.87
C LEU A 265 -8.55 -33.95 32.57
N LYS A 266 -7.68 -33.02 32.15
CA LYS A 266 -6.77 -33.22 31.01
C LYS A 266 -5.80 -34.37 31.24
N LEU A 267 -5.19 -34.45 32.43
CA LEU A 267 -4.30 -35.56 32.78
C LEU A 267 -5.05 -36.90 32.76
N THR A 268 -6.25 -36.93 33.34
CA THR A 268 -7.12 -38.13 33.36
C THR A 268 -7.56 -38.54 31.96
N ALA A 269 -7.93 -37.58 31.10
CA ALA A 269 -8.24 -37.83 29.69
C ALA A 269 -7.02 -38.36 28.91
N GLY A 270 -5.83 -37.81 29.18
CA GLY A 270 -4.57 -38.30 28.61
C GLY A 270 -4.27 -39.74 29.03
N ASN A 271 -4.40 -40.04 30.32
CA ASN A 271 -4.17 -41.39 30.86
C ASN A 271 -5.19 -42.39 30.33
N THR A 272 -6.48 -42.02 30.26
CA THR A 272 -7.52 -42.90 29.68
C THR A 272 -7.31 -43.13 28.19
N LEU A 273 -6.83 -42.14 27.43
CA LEU A 273 -6.44 -42.31 26.03
C LEU A 273 -5.25 -43.26 25.89
N GLN A 274 -4.23 -43.15 26.76
CA GLN A 274 -3.09 -44.06 26.78
C GLN A 274 -3.53 -45.50 27.08
N ILE A 275 -4.38 -45.69 28.09
CA ILE A 275 -4.96 -47.00 28.44
C ILE A 275 -5.81 -47.53 27.28
N LEU A 276 -6.64 -46.70 26.64
CA LEU A 276 -7.44 -47.09 25.49
C LEU A 276 -6.55 -47.49 24.29
N ASN A 277 -5.47 -46.75 24.05
CA ASN A 277 -4.51 -47.10 23.02
C ASN A 277 -3.80 -48.42 23.35
N ALA A 278 -3.36 -48.62 24.59
CA ALA A 278 -2.77 -49.89 25.03
C ALA A 278 -3.76 -51.05 24.89
N TYR A 279 -5.03 -50.83 25.21
CA TYR A 279 -6.09 -51.82 25.06
C TYR A 279 -6.41 -52.11 23.58
N LYS A 280 -6.48 -51.09 22.72
CA LYS A 280 -6.63 -51.25 21.26
C LYS A 280 -5.45 -52.02 20.65
N VAL A 281 -4.23 -51.76 21.12
CA VAL A 281 -3.02 -52.50 20.73
C VAL A 281 -3.11 -53.96 21.19
N SER A 282 -3.60 -54.22 22.40
CA SER A 282 -3.76 -55.58 22.95
C SER A 282 -4.91 -56.37 22.32
N GLN A 283 -6.03 -55.74 21.96
CA GLN A 283 -7.19 -56.41 21.39
C GLN A 283 -7.17 -56.51 19.86
N ALA A 284 -6.43 -55.63 19.17
CA ALA A 284 -6.37 -55.60 17.71
C ALA A 284 -4.93 -55.43 17.19
N PRO A 285 -4.01 -56.34 17.52
CA PRO A 285 -2.58 -56.24 17.17
C PRO A 285 -2.36 -56.14 15.65
N GLY A 286 -3.19 -56.80 14.83
CA GLY A 286 -3.08 -56.76 13.37
C GLY A 286 -3.30 -55.36 12.77
N THR A 287 -4.27 -54.60 13.28
CA THR A 287 -4.57 -53.24 12.81
C THR A 287 -3.49 -52.22 13.22
N CYS A 288 -2.84 -52.42 14.37
CA CYS A 288 -1.76 -51.56 14.82
C CYS A 288 -0.44 -51.84 14.07
N VAL A 289 -0.15 -53.10 13.76
CA VAL A 289 0.95 -53.47 12.86
C VAL A 289 0.72 -52.87 11.47
N LEU A 290 -0.51 -52.91 10.96
CA LEU A 290 -0.84 -52.31 9.67
C LEU A 290 -0.66 -50.78 9.68
N LEU A 291 -1.10 -50.10 10.75
CA LEU A 291 -0.98 -48.65 10.88
C LEU A 291 0.49 -48.21 11.04
N SER A 292 1.28 -48.92 11.84
CA SER A 292 2.72 -48.64 12.01
C SER A 292 3.52 -48.97 10.74
N LEU A 293 3.16 -50.06 10.04
CA LEU A 293 3.74 -50.39 8.73
C LEU A 293 3.39 -49.34 7.68
N LEU A 294 2.15 -48.86 7.67
CA LEU A 294 1.70 -47.79 6.78
C LEU A 294 2.43 -46.47 7.09
N GLN A 295 2.57 -46.11 8.36
CA GLN A 295 3.33 -44.94 8.79
C GLN A 295 4.81 -45.06 8.41
N ASN A 296 5.43 -46.21 8.63
CA ASN A 296 6.82 -46.48 8.25
C ASN A 296 7.01 -46.47 6.73
N ALA A 297 6.10 -47.08 5.96
CA ALA A 297 6.12 -47.06 4.50
C ALA A 297 5.93 -45.64 3.95
N THR A 298 5.07 -44.84 4.58
CA THR A 298 4.87 -43.42 4.23
C THR A 298 6.14 -42.62 4.53
N ALA A 299 6.77 -42.82 5.69
CA ALA A 299 8.03 -42.17 6.05
C ALA A 299 9.20 -42.59 5.14
N ALA A 300 9.25 -43.87 4.73
CA ALA A 300 10.24 -44.35 3.78
C ALA A 300 10.01 -43.74 2.39
N SER A 301 8.77 -43.64 1.93
CA SER A 301 8.39 -43.00 0.66
C SER A 301 8.78 -41.52 0.62
N THR A 302 8.52 -40.77 1.70
CA THR A 302 8.92 -39.35 1.78
C THR A 302 10.43 -39.18 1.78
N ARG A 303 11.18 -40.06 2.46
CA ARG A 303 12.65 -40.08 2.40
C ARG A 303 13.16 -40.37 0.99
N LEU A 304 12.63 -41.39 0.32
CA LEU A 304 13.02 -41.72 -1.05
C LEU A 304 12.70 -40.59 -2.03
N MET A 305 11.55 -39.92 -1.89
CA MET A 305 11.22 -38.74 -2.70
C MET A 305 12.23 -37.61 -2.50
N LYS A 306 12.69 -37.37 -1.26
CA LYS A 306 13.75 -36.40 -0.97
C LYS A 306 15.06 -36.80 -1.64
N ASP A 307 15.49 -38.05 -1.52
CA ASP A 307 16.72 -38.54 -2.16
C ASP A 307 16.66 -38.46 -3.69
N ILE A 308 15.50 -38.76 -4.29
CA ILE A 308 15.27 -38.61 -5.74
C ILE A 308 15.39 -37.14 -6.14
N SER A 309 14.81 -36.21 -5.36
CA SER A 309 14.91 -34.77 -5.65
C SER A 309 16.37 -34.28 -5.61
N GLN A 310 17.14 -34.73 -4.61
CA GLN A 310 18.55 -34.37 -4.46
C GLN A 310 19.40 -34.94 -5.60
N ARG A 311 19.18 -36.21 -5.98
CA ARG A 311 19.88 -36.83 -7.14
C ARG A 311 19.56 -36.11 -8.45
N LYS A 312 18.31 -35.69 -8.67
CA LYS A 312 17.93 -34.90 -9.85
C LYS A 312 18.64 -33.54 -9.90
N GLU A 313 18.75 -32.86 -8.76
CA GLU A 313 19.49 -31.59 -8.70
C GLU A 313 20.99 -31.77 -8.99
N LEU A 314 21.59 -32.85 -8.47
CA LEU A 314 22.99 -33.17 -8.74
C LEU A 314 23.21 -33.51 -10.22
N LEU A 315 22.31 -34.26 -10.84
CA LEU A 315 22.36 -34.54 -12.28
C LEU A 315 22.28 -33.26 -13.11
N GLU A 316 21.37 -32.32 -12.78
CA GLU A 316 21.29 -31.03 -13.47
C GLU A 316 22.56 -30.16 -13.27
N LYS A 317 23.28 -30.32 -12.16
CA LYS A 317 24.60 -29.68 -11.97
C LYS A 317 25.66 -30.34 -12.85
N MET A 318 25.75 -31.66 -12.84
CA MET A 318 26.71 -32.41 -13.65
C MET A 318 26.50 -32.20 -15.15
N GLU A 319 25.25 -32.15 -15.63
CA GLU A 319 24.95 -31.87 -17.04
C GLU A 319 25.46 -30.48 -17.45
N ARG A 320 25.27 -29.46 -16.59
CA ARG A 320 25.79 -28.11 -16.84
C ARG A 320 27.32 -28.07 -16.84
N GLU A 321 27.96 -28.75 -15.89
CA GLU A 321 29.42 -28.86 -15.84
C GLU A 321 29.98 -29.58 -17.07
N THR A 322 29.30 -30.64 -17.53
CA THR A 322 29.70 -31.39 -18.73
C THR A 322 29.69 -30.50 -19.98
N ILE A 323 28.63 -29.70 -20.16
CA ILE A 323 28.54 -28.74 -21.28
C ILE A 323 29.69 -27.72 -21.23
N LEU A 324 29.97 -27.15 -20.05
CA LEU A 324 31.05 -26.18 -19.89
C LEU A 324 32.42 -26.80 -20.19
N VAL A 325 32.68 -28.00 -19.70
CA VAL A 325 33.93 -28.73 -19.95
C VAL A 325 34.09 -29.08 -21.43
N GLU A 326 33.01 -29.44 -22.12
CA GLU A 326 33.03 -29.69 -23.57
C GLU A 326 33.35 -28.42 -24.36
N GLU A 327 32.78 -27.27 -23.97
CA GLU A 327 33.10 -25.98 -24.59
C GLU A 327 34.57 -25.58 -24.39
N GLU A 328 35.10 -25.75 -23.16
CA GLU A 328 36.51 -25.48 -22.85
C GLU A 328 37.44 -26.43 -23.60
N ARG A 329 37.10 -27.71 -23.66
CA ARG A 329 37.83 -28.70 -24.44
C ARG A 329 37.87 -28.32 -25.92
N ALA A 330 36.74 -27.92 -26.51
CA ALA A 330 36.68 -27.50 -27.92
C ALA A 330 37.57 -26.27 -28.20
N LYS A 331 37.60 -25.30 -27.28
CA LYS A 331 38.51 -24.14 -27.37
C LYS A 331 39.98 -24.57 -27.31
N ALA A 332 40.33 -25.43 -26.35
CA ALA A 332 41.68 -25.96 -26.20
C ALA A 332 42.13 -26.78 -27.42
N GLU A 333 41.24 -27.61 -27.99
CA GLU A 333 41.53 -28.39 -29.20
C GLU A 333 41.76 -27.49 -30.44
N SER A 334 41.00 -26.40 -30.57
CA SER A 334 41.20 -25.42 -31.65
C SER A 334 42.59 -24.78 -31.58
N VAL A 335 42.99 -24.32 -30.39
CA VAL A 335 44.32 -23.73 -30.15
C VAL A 335 45.42 -24.76 -30.40
N ASN A 336 45.25 -26.00 -29.92
CA ASN A 336 46.24 -27.05 -30.12
C ASN A 336 46.44 -27.39 -31.61
N LYS A 337 45.35 -27.47 -32.39
CA LYS A 337 45.42 -27.64 -33.85
C LYS A 337 46.17 -26.48 -34.52
N GLN A 338 45.96 -25.24 -34.07
CA GLN A 338 46.68 -24.08 -34.59
C GLN A 338 48.18 -24.15 -34.28
N LEU A 339 48.56 -24.52 -33.05
CA LEU A 339 49.96 -24.69 -32.65
C LEU A 339 50.64 -25.84 -33.42
N GLN A 340 49.96 -26.96 -33.63
CA GLN A 340 50.47 -28.06 -34.45
C GLN A 340 50.73 -27.62 -35.89
N LYS A 341 49.84 -26.81 -36.48
CA LYS A 341 50.03 -26.23 -37.80
C LYS A 341 51.23 -25.28 -37.83
N GLN A 342 51.39 -24.42 -36.83
CA GLN A 342 52.56 -23.55 -36.72
C GLN A 342 53.86 -24.35 -36.59
N LEU A 343 53.85 -25.44 -35.83
CA LEU A 343 55.00 -26.36 -35.73
C LEU A 343 55.31 -27.08 -37.04
N SER A 344 54.30 -27.49 -37.81
CA SER A 344 54.51 -28.13 -39.11
C SER A 344 55.04 -27.16 -40.17
N ASP A 345 54.54 -25.92 -40.15
CA ASP A 345 54.92 -24.85 -41.09
C ASP A 345 56.32 -24.30 -40.76
N TYR A 346 56.76 -24.43 -39.52
CA TYR A 346 58.11 -24.05 -39.12
C TYR A 346 59.16 -24.98 -39.74
N ARG A 347 59.99 -24.41 -40.61
CA ARG A 347 61.20 -25.06 -41.15
C ARG A 347 62.42 -24.24 -40.74
N VAL A 348 63.36 -24.89 -40.07
CA VAL A 348 64.65 -24.30 -39.72
C VAL A 348 65.39 -23.96 -41.03
N PRO A 349 65.71 -22.68 -41.30
CA PRO A 349 66.46 -22.31 -42.48
C PRO A 349 67.82 -23.03 -42.49
N GLY A 350 68.20 -23.60 -43.62
CA GLY A 350 69.48 -24.30 -43.74
C GLY A 350 70.64 -23.37 -43.38
N VAL A 351 71.64 -23.87 -42.65
CA VAL A 351 72.77 -23.10 -42.12
C VAL A 351 73.45 -22.28 -43.22
N LEU A 352 73.57 -22.84 -44.44
CA LEU A 352 74.12 -22.12 -45.59
C LEU A 352 73.28 -20.90 -45.97
N LYS A 353 71.95 -20.98 -46.01
CA LYS A 353 71.11 -19.78 -46.26
C LYS A 353 71.37 -18.72 -45.21
N TYR A 354 71.44 -19.09 -43.94
CA TYR A 354 71.77 -18.16 -42.85
C TYR A 354 73.16 -17.53 -43.05
N VAL A 355 74.17 -18.32 -43.42
CA VAL A 355 75.54 -17.83 -43.69
C VAL A 355 75.55 -16.88 -44.89
N HIS A 356 74.88 -17.21 -46.00
CA HIS A 356 74.79 -16.32 -47.16
C HIS A 356 74.05 -15.02 -46.81
N GLN A 357 72.95 -15.10 -46.05
CA GLN A 357 72.24 -13.91 -45.58
C GLN A 357 73.14 -13.05 -44.69
N LYS A 358 73.96 -13.68 -43.84
CA LYS A 358 74.89 -13.00 -42.93
C LYS A 358 76.08 -12.38 -43.66
N MET A 359 76.60 -13.05 -44.69
CA MET A 359 77.62 -12.48 -45.58
C MET A 359 77.05 -11.28 -46.35
N ALA A 360 75.85 -11.41 -46.92
CA ALA A 360 75.18 -10.29 -47.60
C ALA A 360 74.93 -9.10 -46.64
N MET A 361 74.56 -9.38 -45.39
CA MET A 361 74.44 -8.36 -44.34
C MET A 361 75.78 -7.66 -44.09
N GLN A 362 76.87 -8.43 -44.00
CA GLN A 362 78.22 -7.90 -43.78
C GLN A 362 78.75 -7.09 -44.98
N ASP A 363 78.44 -7.51 -46.21
CA ASP A 363 78.78 -6.77 -47.42
C ASP A 363 78.02 -5.45 -47.50
N LEU A 364 76.73 -5.45 -47.12
CA LEU A 364 75.94 -4.23 -46.99
C LEU A 364 76.49 -3.31 -45.91
N GLU A 365 76.89 -3.84 -44.74
CA GLU A 365 77.54 -3.05 -43.68
C GLU A 365 78.86 -2.43 -44.16
N ASN A 366 79.67 -3.18 -44.91
CA ASN A 366 80.93 -2.66 -45.47
C ASN A 366 80.65 -1.58 -46.53
N ASN A 367 79.65 -1.78 -47.38
CA ASN A 367 79.22 -0.77 -48.34
C ASN A 367 78.72 0.49 -47.63
N ILE A 368 77.93 0.35 -46.57
CA ILE A 368 77.50 1.47 -45.72
C ILE A 368 78.73 2.21 -45.19
N LYS A 369 79.72 1.53 -44.61
CA LYS A 369 80.97 2.16 -44.13
C LYS A 369 81.77 2.86 -45.23
N ILE A 370 81.77 2.30 -46.44
CA ILE A 370 82.42 2.93 -47.60
C ILE A 370 81.66 4.20 -48.00
N TRP A 371 80.33 4.15 -48.03
CA TRP A 371 79.49 5.31 -48.30
C TRP A 371 79.62 6.37 -47.21
N GLU A 372 79.65 5.99 -45.94
CA GLU A 372 79.93 6.87 -44.80
C GLU A 372 81.28 7.56 -44.98
N ARG A 373 82.36 6.83 -45.31
CA ARG A 373 83.67 7.45 -45.60
C ARG A 373 83.65 8.37 -46.81
N LYS A 374 82.89 8.03 -47.86
CA LYS A 374 82.73 8.90 -49.04
C LYS A 374 81.98 10.18 -48.69
N VAL A 375 80.98 10.10 -47.82
CA VAL A 375 80.25 11.25 -47.28
C VAL A 375 81.20 12.09 -46.41
N GLU A 376 81.96 11.49 -45.50
CA GLU A 376 82.96 12.19 -44.69
C GLU A 376 84.01 12.92 -45.55
N ILE A 377 84.51 12.30 -46.62
CA ILE A 377 85.46 12.95 -47.54
C ILE A 377 84.79 14.12 -48.29
N ALA A 378 83.52 13.97 -48.68
CA ALA A 378 82.75 15.03 -49.32
C ALA A 378 82.35 16.16 -48.36
N GLU A 379 82.34 15.92 -47.05
CA GLU A 379 82.09 16.93 -46.01
C GLU A 379 83.37 17.67 -45.58
N VAL A 380 84.56 17.14 -45.90
CA VAL A 380 85.89 17.74 -45.57
C VAL A 380 86.54 18.44 -46.78
N GLN A 381 86.01 18.29 -47.99
CA GLN A 381 86.30 19.14 -49.17
C GLN A 381 85.34 20.33 -49.24
#